data_AF-A0A0D2AUI5-F1
#
_entry.id   AF-A0A0D2AUI5-F1
#
_cell.length_a   1.000
_cell.length_b   1.000
_cell.length_c   1.000
_cell.angle_alpha   90.00
_cell.angle_beta   90.00
_cell.angle_gamma   90.00
#
_symmetry.space_group_name_H-M   'P 1'
#
loop_
_entity.id
_entity.type
_entity.pdbx_description
1 polymer ?
#
loop_
_entity_poly.entity_id
_entity_poly.type
_entity_poly.pdbx_seq_one_letter_code
_entity_poly.pdbx_strand_id
1 'polypeptide(L)'
;MGRPSFRSSLLLVLSLGGSEVASVAIQRAPRLQERAPNGYLLPQNDSHALLRSTDILTKQAGYLYGPPVAGGPYFPSGVLGVAKAAADQVEIQLDEAPILAATAVDAADSTLFAAQYNGLQTLDDYTLLYDGHWKSFLPHGPAPGILSNYTQDLLFSMERLSLSPYQVKRLNPASDTLQFTIDDAIAMNLTGMTLEQLFSKGRLFYADFRDQKELTPTSRFSAACDAFFYIDQKSGDFLPLAIRTNVGSNLIYTPADLADDWLLAKIMYNVNDFWYAQWNHLASTHEVVQIAYLAAIRTLSDQHPVLALLNRIMYEVYAIQPLAATLLFLPGAVVDQVFAYTGTSAQDYTTNLYKNGGSGRFQANYFMTDLERRGLVNSDFGPPLKNFPFYEDASTIYDATHTFMTSFVGSYYSSDSDVTADKEMQAWVTEAQGPAEAIDFPEIKTKAGLVDVLTHMAHLASTSHHTINTNELISVSSTLPFHPPSLYQPPPTTKGASNLAQYLPPLVKVEAQFGFAALFARPFFVGSNRTLMNMFNDPPMLARMNPTTQQAASTFFNSMQAFSGQVSSRRFDAEGLSQGMPFLWQALDPNVAPYSITS
;
A
#
# COMPACT_ATOMS: atom_id res chain seq x y z
N MET A 1 -29.77 -20.53 -3.33
CA MET A 1 -28.49 -20.83 -4.01
C MET A 1 -27.40 -20.71 -2.96
N GLY A 2 -26.69 -21.80 -2.65
CA GLY A 2 -25.64 -21.79 -1.63
C GLY A 2 -24.47 -20.93 -2.08
N ARG A 3 -24.01 -20.01 -1.23
CA ARG A 3 -22.82 -19.19 -1.49
C ARG A 3 -21.58 -20.08 -1.44
N PRO A 4 -20.63 -19.98 -2.38
CA PRO A 4 -19.42 -20.80 -2.34
C PRO A 4 -18.63 -20.52 -1.06
N SER A 5 -18.07 -21.57 -0.46
CA SER A 5 -17.22 -21.44 0.73
C SER A 5 -15.85 -20.84 0.37
N PHE A 6 -15.09 -20.33 1.34
CA PHE A 6 -13.70 -19.90 1.11
C PHE A 6 -12.86 -21.03 0.49
N ARG A 7 -13.09 -22.29 0.90
CA ARG A 7 -12.53 -23.50 0.27
C ARG A 7 -12.90 -23.63 -1.20
N SER A 8 -14.11 -23.24 -1.60
CA SER A 8 -14.55 -23.25 -3.00
C SER A 8 -13.89 -22.15 -3.82
N SER A 9 -13.53 -21.02 -3.20
CA SER A 9 -12.76 -19.93 -3.85
C SER A 9 -11.28 -20.33 -4.00
N LEU A 10 -10.69 -20.94 -2.97
CA LEU A 10 -9.35 -21.53 -3.01
C LEU A 10 -9.28 -22.69 -4.04
N LEU A 11 -10.34 -23.51 -4.12
CA LEU A 11 -10.49 -24.54 -5.15
C LEU A 11 -10.75 -23.96 -6.54
N LEU A 12 -11.38 -22.78 -6.67
CA LEU A 12 -11.52 -22.11 -7.97
C LEU A 12 -10.15 -21.66 -8.47
N VAL A 13 -9.33 -21.07 -7.59
CA VAL A 13 -7.92 -20.71 -7.85
C VAL A 13 -7.08 -21.94 -8.19
N LEU A 14 -7.22 -23.05 -7.44
CA LEU A 14 -6.56 -24.32 -7.75
C LEU A 14 -7.09 -24.99 -9.03
N SER A 15 -8.37 -24.83 -9.37
CA SER A 15 -8.99 -25.40 -10.58
C SER A 15 -8.63 -24.64 -11.85
N LEU A 16 -8.33 -23.35 -11.74
CA LEU A 16 -7.67 -22.58 -12.79
C LEU A 16 -6.21 -23.01 -12.98
N GLY A 17 -5.57 -23.55 -11.93
CA GLY A 17 -4.26 -24.22 -12.02
C GLY A 17 -4.32 -25.70 -12.44
N GLY A 18 -5.52 -26.27 -12.57
CA GLY A 18 -5.74 -27.72 -12.75
C GLY A 18 -6.18 -28.14 -14.15
N SER A 19 -6.48 -27.21 -15.06
CA SER A 19 -6.50 -27.58 -16.48
C SER A 19 -5.07 -27.85 -16.89
N GLU A 20 -4.78 -29.07 -17.39
CA GLU A 20 -3.68 -29.27 -18.33
C GLU A 20 -3.90 -28.29 -19.48
N VAL A 21 -3.40 -27.06 -19.33
CA VAL A 21 -3.11 -26.21 -20.45
C VAL A 21 -1.98 -26.97 -21.11
N ALA A 22 -2.33 -27.78 -22.11
CA ALA A 22 -1.38 -28.27 -23.09
C ALA A 22 -0.45 -27.09 -23.34
N SER A 23 0.85 -27.28 -23.10
CA SER A 23 1.84 -26.24 -23.26
C SER A 23 1.86 -25.82 -24.72
N VAL A 24 0.90 -24.98 -25.11
CA VAL A 24 1.11 -24.04 -26.17
C VAL A 24 2.19 -23.20 -25.55
N ALA A 25 3.42 -23.45 -25.98
CA ALA A 25 4.48 -22.49 -25.85
C ALA A 25 3.91 -21.22 -26.47
N ILE A 26 3.25 -20.40 -25.65
CA ILE A 26 3.00 -19.01 -25.95
C ILE A 26 4.42 -18.50 -25.99
N GLN A 27 4.96 -18.47 -27.22
CA GLN A 27 6.14 -17.72 -27.55
C GLN A 27 5.98 -16.42 -26.79
N ARG A 28 6.90 -16.15 -25.83
CA ARG A 28 7.10 -14.81 -25.28
C ARG A 28 6.79 -13.86 -26.42
N ALA A 29 5.80 -12.97 -26.24
CA ALA A 29 5.47 -11.94 -27.24
C ALA A 29 6.80 -11.52 -27.85
N PRO A 30 7.01 -11.71 -29.17
CA PRO A 30 8.35 -11.76 -29.71
C PRO A 30 9.07 -10.54 -29.18
N ARG A 31 10.03 -10.76 -28.25
CA ARG A 31 11.11 -9.78 -28.09
C ARG A 31 11.56 -9.69 -29.52
N LEU A 32 11.36 -8.54 -30.16
CA LEU A 32 11.81 -8.28 -31.52
C LEU A 32 13.19 -8.93 -31.63
N GLN A 33 13.20 -10.12 -32.25
CA GLN A 33 14.27 -11.07 -31.98
C GLN A 33 15.47 -10.53 -32.76
N GLU A 34 16.59 -10.41 -32.05
CA GLU A 34 17.92 -10.23 -32.61
C GLU A 34 18.16 -8.92 -33.40
N ARG A 35 18.24 -7.77 -32.72
CA ARG A 35 19.07 -6.66 -33.21
C ARG A 35 19.89 -5.97 -32.11
N ALA A 36 21.19 -6.25 -32.22
CA ALA A 36 22.38 -5.57 -31.73
C ALA A 36 22.86 -5.79 -30.27
N PRO A 37 24.13 -6.22 -30.07
CA PRO A 37 24.82 -6.31 -28.78
C PRO A 37 25.16 -4.93 -28.17
N ASN A 38 24.32 -3.92 -28.41
CA ASN A 38 24.58 -2.52 -28.05
C ASN A 38 23.73 -2.12 -26.83
N GLY A 39 24.30 -1.26 -25.99
CA GLY A 39 23.64 -0.76 -24.78
C GLY A 39 22.41 0.12 -25.07
N TYR A 40 21.69 0.49 -24.01
CA TYR A 40 20.56 1.43 -24.11
C TYR A 40 21.05 2.83 -24.52
N LEU A 41 20.25 3.53 -25.34
CA LEU A 41 20.63 4.81 -25.95
C LEU A 41 19.42 5.76 -26.04
N LEU A 42 19.70 7.05 -25.87
CA LEU A 42 18.75 8.13 -26.11
C LEU A 42 18.48 8.32 -27.62
N PRO A 43 17.28 8.79 -28.03
CA PRO A 43 16.94 8.91 -29.45
C PRO A 43 17.88 9.84 -30.22
N GLN A 44 18.40 10.90 -29.59
CA GLN A 44 19.38 11.81 -30.21
C GLN A 44 20.75 11.17 -30.49
N ASN A 45 21.04 10.02 -29.88
CA ASN A 45 22.31 9.29 -30.01
C ASN A 45 22.16 8.00 -30.84
N ASP A 46 20.98 7.74 -31.41
CA ASP A 46 20.69 6.53 -32.16
C ASP A 46 20.85 6.73 -33.67
N SER A 47 21.75 5.98 -34.30
CA SER A 47 21.95 6.00 -35.74
C SER A 47 20.82 5.34 -36.54
N HIS A 48 19.85 4.70 -35.87
CA HIS A 48 18.73 3.95 -36.47
C HIS A 48 17.36 4.59 -36.19
N ALA A 49 17.29 5.92 -36.19
CA ALA A 49 16.08 6.68 -35.87
C ALA A 49 14.80 6.22 -36.60
N LEU A 50 14.89 5.79 -37.87
CA LEU A 50 13.72 5.29 -38.62
C LEU A 50 13.17 3.97 -38.07
N LEU A 51 14.06 3.02 -37.72
CA LEU A 51 13.66 1.75 -37.12
C LEU A 51 13.05 2.00 -35.73
N ARG A 52 13.72 2.83 -34.93
CA ARG A 52 13.25 3.24 -33.60
C ARG A 52 11.84 3.84 -33.65
N SER A 53 11.58 4.75 -34.58
CA SER A 53 10.25 5.33 -34.78
C SER A 53 9.21 4.31 -35.26
N THR A 54 9.61 3.35 -36.11
CA THR A 54 8.72 2.28 -36.59
C THR A 54 8.31 1.33 -35.46
N ASP A 55 9.25 1.00 -34.56
CA ASP A 55 8.98 0.17 -33.38
C ASP A 55 8.01 0.87 -32.43
N ILE A 56 8.17 2.18 -32.20
CA ILE A 56 7.23 2.97 -31.39
C ILE A 56 5.83 2.98 -32.02
N LEU A 57 5.71 3.20 -33.34
CA LEU A 57 4.42 3.13 -34.03
C LEU A 57 3.76 1.75 -33.90
N THR A 58 4.56 0.67 -33.94
CA THR A 58 4.07 -0.69 -33.70
C THR A 58 3.53 -0.85 -32.29
N LYS A 59 4.24 -0.29 -31.29
CA LYS A 59 3.75 -0.28 -29.90
C LYS A 59 2.48 0.55 -29.75
N GLN A 60 2.38 1.71 -30.37
CA GLN A 60 1.17 2.55 -30.32
C GLN A 60 -0.05 1.86 -30.94
N ALA A 61 0.14 1.05 -31.99
CA ALA A 61 -0.93 0.26 -32.58
C ALA A 61 -1.32 -0.96 -31.75
N GLY A 62 -0.38 -1.54 -30.99
CA GLY A 62 -0.59 -2.76 -30.21
C GLY A 62 -1.00 -2.54 -28.74
N TYR A 63 -0.56 -1.45 -28.11
CA TYR A 63 -0.91 -1.05 -26.76
C TYR A 63 -1.95 0.06 -26.81
N LEU A 64 -3.23 -0.25 -26.62
CA LEU A 64 -4.31 0.72 -26.66
C LEU A 64 -4.78 1.06 -25.24
N TYR A 65 -5.35 2.24 -25.04
CA TYR A 65 -6.08 2.58 -23.82
C TYR A 65 -7.46 1.91 -23.85
N GLY A 66 -7.60 0.85 -23.06
CA GLY A 66 -8.85 0.11 -22.90
C GLY A 66 -9.64 0.60 -21.69
N PRO A 67 -10.90 0.16 -21.54
CA PRO A 67 -11.71 0.51 -20.38
C PRO A 67 -11.03 0.08 -19.07
N PRO A 68 -11.27 0.79 -17.96
CA PRO A 68 -10.80 0.37 -16.64
C PRO A 68 -11.29 -1.04 -16.29
N VAL A 69 -10.43 -1.86 -15.67
CA VAL A 69 -10.75 -3.28 -15.35
C VAL A 69 -11.36 -3.43 -13.95
N ALA A 70 -10.74 -2.85 -12.92
CA ALA A 70 -11.26 -2.87 -11.54
C ALA A 70 -11.53 -1.43 -11.03
N GLY A 71 -11.97 -0.56 -11.93
CA GLY A 71 -12.12 0.87 -11.67
C GLY A 71 -10.90 1.68 -12.09
N GLY A 72 -10.91 2.98 -11.80
CA GLY A 72 -9.74 3.85 -11.98
C GLY A 72 -9.50 4.36 -13.42
N PRO A 73 -8.21 4.49 -13.84
CA PRO A 73 -7.80 4.96 -15.16
C PRO A 73 -7.93 3.88 -16.25
N TYR A 74 -7.55 4.22 -17.48
CA TYR A 74 -7.47 3.25 -18.57
C TYR A 74 -6.52 2.09 -18.27
N PHE A 75 -6.88 0.90 -18.76
CA PHE A 75 -6.08 -0.33 -18.65
C PHE A 75 -5.53 -0.73 -20.03
N PRO A 76 -4.34 -1.35 -20.15
CA PRO A 76 -3.81 -1.75 -21.46
C PRO A 76 -4.74 -2.73 -22.17
N SER A 77 -5.01 -2.41 -23.44
CA SER A 77 -5.74 -3.26 -24.38
C SER A 77 -5.00 -3.32 -25.73
N GLY A 78 -5.65 -3.82 -26.78
CA GLY A 78 -4.98 -4.13 -28.04
C GLY A 78 -4.12 -5.39 -27.93
N VAL A 79 -3.54 -5.82 -29.07
CA VAL A 79 -2.85 -7.12 -29.15
C VAL A 79 -1.65 -7.21 -28.21
N LEU A 80 -0.85 -6.14 -28.09
CA LEU A 80 0.32 -6.12 -27.21
C LEU A 80 -0.06 -5.83 -25.75
N GLY A 81 -1.06 -4.97 -25.51
CA GLY A 81 -1.52 -4.67 -24.15
C GLY A 81 -2.14 -5.91 -23.47
N VAL A 82 -3.00 -6.64 -24.18
CA VAL A 82 -3.56 -7.91 -23.69
C VAL A 82 -2.46 -8.95 -23.46
N ALA A 83 -1.50 -9.06 -24.39
CA ALA A 83 -0.39 -10.00 -24.23
C ALA A 83 0.50 -9.67 -23.03
N LYS A 84 0.75 -8.39 -22.75
CA LYS A 84 1.51 -7.94 -21.57
C LYS A 84 0.75 -8.22 -20.28
N ALA A 85 -0.54 -7.91 -20.21
CA ALA A 85 -1.35 -8.24 -19.03
C ALA A 85 -1.39 -9.75 -18.76
N ALA A 86 -1.54 -10.58 -19.81
CA ALA A 86 -1.50 -12.03 -19.69
C ALA A 86 -0.12 -12.55 -19.24
N ALA A 87 0.97 -11.96 -19.73
CA ALA A 87 2.32 -12.31 -19.28
C ALA A 87 2.51 -11.99 -17.79
N ASP A 88 2.06 -10.82 -17.33
CA ASP A 88 2.14 -10.44 -15.92
C ASP A 88 1.29 -11.35 -15.02
N GLN A 89 0.13 -11.80 -15.51
CA GLN A 89 -0.69 -12.80 -14.80
C GLN A 89 0.01 -14.15 -14.65
N VAL A 90 0.82 -14.58 -15.62
CA VAL A 90 1.58 -15.83 -15.50
C VAL A 90 2.70 -15.68 -14.47
N GLU A 91 3.40 -14.54 -14.46
CA GLU A 91 4.47 -14.28 -13.50
C GLU A 91 3.93 -14.25 -12.06
N ILE A 92 2.84 -13.51 -11.80
CA ILE A 92 2.29 -13.43 -10.44
C ILE A 92 1.73 -14.76 -9.94
N GLN A 93 1.20 -15.60 -10.84
CA GLN A 93 0.74 -16.95 -10.47
C GLN A 93 1.89 -17.83 -9.94
N LEU A 94 3.11 -17.64 -10.45
CA LEU A 94 4.30 -18.34 -9.95
C LEU A 94 4.67 -17.89 -8.54
N ASP A 95 4.50 -16.59 -8.24
CA ASP A 95 4.69 -16.06 -6.89
C ASP A 95 3.60 -16.49 -5.90
N GLU A 96 2.36 -16.60 -6.38
CA GLU A 96 1.20 -16.95 -5.55
C GLU A 96 1.15 -18.44 -5.21
N ALA A 97 1.66 -19.32 -6.08
CA ALA A 97 1.55 -20.77 -5.88
C ALA A 97 2.11 -21.26 -4.52
N PRO A 98 3.31 -20.85 -4.07
CA PRO A 98 3.82 -21.22 -2.75
C PRO A 98 2.94 -20.72 -1.59
N ILE A 99 2.40 -19.50 -1.68
CA ILE A 99 1.60 -18.92 -0.59
C ILE A 99 0.21 -19.53 -0.50
N LEU A 100 -0.40 -19.88 -1.63
CA LEU A 100 -1.66 -20.62 -1.67
C LEU A 100 -1.52 -22.01 -1.06
N ALA A 101 -0.40 -22.70 -1.32
CA ALA A 101 -0.10 -23.99 -0.70
C ALA A 101 0.08 -23.86 0.82
N ALA A 102 0.84 -22.87 1.28
CA ALA A 102 1.01 -22.58 2.70
C ALA A 102 -0.32 -22.25 3.40
N THR A 103 -1.17 -21.45 2.75
CA THR A 103 -2.52 -21.09 3.24
C THR A 103 -3.41 -22.31 3.40
N ALA A 104 -3.35 -23.27 2.46
CA ALA A 104 -4.13 -24.51 2.56
C ALA A 104 -3.70 -25.38 3.74
N VAL A 105 -2.39 -25.45 4.03
CA VAL A 105 -1.84 -26.16 5.20
C VAL A 105 -2.33 -25.52 6.49
N ASP A 106 -2.18 -24.20 6.62
CA ASP A 106 -2.56 -23.50 7.84
C ASP A 106 -4.09 -23.49 8.07
N ALA A 107 -4.88 -23.42 7.02
CA ALA A 107 -6.35 -23.54 7.13
C ALA A 107 -6.79 -24.94 7.60
N ALA A 108 -6.09 -26.00 7.19
CA ALA A 108 -6.36 -27.35 7.68
C ALA A 108 -5.98 -27.50 9.16
N ASP A 109 -4.85 -26.90 9.56
CA ASP A 109 -4.38 -26.86 10.95
C ASP A 109 -5.38 -26.13 11.87
N SER A 110 -5.81 -24.92 11.48
CA SER A 110 -6.84 -24.12 12.20
C SER A 110 -8.12 -24.92 12.46
N THR A 111 -8.62 -25.65 11.46
CA THR A 111 -9.82 -26.47 11.62
C THR A 111 -9.60 -27.59 12.64
N LEU A 112 -8.41 -28.20 12.70
CA LEU A 112 -8.09 -29.30 13.63
C LEU A 112 -8.05 -28.80 15.09
N PHE A 113 -7.56 -27.57 15.29
CA PHE A 113 -7.33 -26.98 16.60
C PHE A 113 -8.41 -26.00 17.06
N ALA A 114 -9.53 -25.91 16.32
CA ALA A 114 -10.64 -25.01 16.60
C ALA A 114 -11.15 -25.03 18.06
N ALA A 115 -11.10 -26.18 18.73
CA ALA A 115 -11.51 -26.32 20.13
C ALA A 115 -10.58 -25.58 21.12
N GLN A 116 -9.31 -25.37 20.76
CA GLN A 116 -8.33 -24.67 21.60
C GLN A 116 -8.61 -23.17 21.68
N TYR A 117 -9.27 -22.60 20.68
CA TYR A 117 -9.60 -21.17 20.63
C TYR A 117 -10.81 -20.79 21.50
N ASN A 118 -11.37 -21.73 22.29
CA ASN A 118 -12.51 -21.50 23.19
C ASN A 118 -13.74 -20.84 22.51
N GLY A 119 -13.85 -20.96 21.19
CA GLY A 119 -14.90 -20.30 20.40
C GLY A 119 -14.78 -18.77 20.31
N LEU A 120 -13.64 -18.18 20.68
CA LEU A 120 -13.39 -16.73 20.66
C LEU A 120 -14.40 -15.94 21.48
N GLN A 121 -14.63 -16.35 22.73
CA GLN A 121 -15.63 -15.75 23.63
C GLN A 121 -15.13 -14.49 24.34
N THR A 122 -13.81 -14.34 24.45
CA THR A 122 -13.12 -13.21 25.07
C THR A 122 -12.09 -12.63 24.11
N LEU A 123 -11.57 -11.43 24.40
CA LEU A 123 -10.48 -10.86 23.62
C LEU A 123 -9.19 -11.69 23.72
N ASP A 124 -8.92 -12.26 24.90
CA ASP A 124 -7.72 -13.08 25.14
C ASP A 124 -7.73 -14.36 24.29
N ASP A 125 -8.91 -14.92 24.01
CA ASP A 125 -9.04 -16.11 23.14
C ASP A 125 -8.49 -15.85 21.72
N TYR A 126 -8.50 -14.60 21.22
CA TYR A 126 -7.94 -14.27 19.91
C TYR A 126 -6.42 -14.40 19.86
N THR A 127 -5.72 -14.28 21.00
CA THR A 127 -4.26 -14.48 21.04
C THR A 127 -3.87 -15.93 20.74
N LEU A 128 -4.75 -16.89 21.11
CA LEU A 128 -4.57 -18.31 20.85
C LEU A 128 -4.58 -18.65 19.35
N LEU A 129 -5.16 -17.78 18.52
CA LEU A 129 -5.13 -17.95 17.06
C LEU A 129 -3.70 -17.98 16.52
N TYR A 130 -2.73 -17.38 17.22
CA TYR A 130 -1.35 -17.21 16.73
C TYR A 130 -0.33 -18.10 17.46
N ASP A 131 -0.72 -18.77 18.54
CA ASP A 131 0.17 -19.59 19.36
C ASP A 131 0.47 -20.93 18.67
N GLY A 132 1.58 -20.98 17.93
CA GLY A 132 1.99 -22.16 17.17
C GLY A 132 1.26 -22.38 15.84
N HIS A 133 0.26 -21.56 15.51
CA HIS A 133 -0.56 -21.68 14.29
C HIS A 133 -0.15 -20.67 13.20
N TRP A 134 -0.67 -20.90 11.99
CA TRP A 134 -0.47 -20.05 10.79
C TRP A 134 0.99 -19.84 10.37
N LYS A 135 1.87 -20.77 10.77
CA LYS A 135 3.32 -20.64 10.58
C LYS A 135 3.77 -20.88 9.14
N SER A 136 2.93 -21.44 8.27
CA SER A 136 3.33 -21.70 6.89
C SER A 136 3.37 -20.40 6.08
N PHE A 137 2.35 -19.55 6.17
CA PHE A 137 2.33 -18.25 5.49
C PHE A 137 2.73 -17.07 6.38
N LEU A 138 2.69 -17.22 7.71
CA LEU A 138 3.15 -16.22 8.68
C LEU A 138 4.25 -16.82 9.58
N PRO A 139 5.43 -17.16 9.03
CA PRO A 139 6.47 -17.93 9.73
C PRO A 139 6.98 -17.24 11.00
N HIS A 140 7.01 -15.92 11.03
CA HIS A 140 7.47 -15.14 12.18
C HIS A 140 6.34 -14.77 13.16
N GLY A 141 5.09 -15.16 12.87
CA GLY A 141 3.92 -14.68 13.60
C GLY A 141 3.66 -13.18 13.39
N PRO A 142 2.65 -12.62 14.08
CA PRO A 142 2.43 -11.18 14.12
C PRO A 142 3.62 -10.41 14.67
N ALA A 143 3.72 -9.14 14.31
CA ALA A 143 4.77 -8.25 14.81
C ALA A 143 4.79 -8.25 16.35
N PRO A 144 5.97 -8.45 16.99
CA PRO A 144 6.07 -8.41 18.44
C PRO A 144 5.48 -7.12 19.00
N GLY A 145 4.72 -7.22 20.09
CA GLY A 145 4.02 -6.10 20.71
C GLY A 145 2.58 -5.89 20.21
N ILE A 146 2.25 -6.25 18.95
CA ILE A 146 0.90 -5.97 18.41
C ILE A 146 -0.19 -6.70 19.18
N LEU A 147 0.03 -7.97 19.54
CA LEU A 147 -0.94 -8.78 20.29
C LEU A 147 -0.93 -8.51 21.80
N SER A 148 0.19 -8.05 22.36
CA SER A 148 0.32 -7.85 23.80
C SER A 148 -0.06 -6.45 24.25
N ASN A 149 0.04 -5.46 23.35
CA ASN A 149 -0.07 -4.04 23.68
C ASN A 149 -1.23 -3.34 22.95
N TYR A 150 -2.09 -4.06 22.22
CA TYR A 150 -3.16 -3.47 21.39
C TYR A 150 -4.15 -2.57 22.16
N THR A 151 -4.24 -2.72 23.48
CA THR A 151 -5.08 -1.86 24.31
C THR A 151 -4.47 -0.49 24.59
N GLN A 152 -3.17 -0.31 24.36
CA GLN A 152 -2.46 0.95 24.63
C GLN A 152 -2.85 2.04 23.62
N ASP A 153 -2.98 3.26 24.11
CA ASP A 153 -3.30 4.42 23.27
C ASP A 153 -2.14 4.85 22.38
N LEU A 154 -0.92 4.75 22.89
CA LEU A 154 0.29 5.02 22.10
C LEU A 154 0.43 4.05 20.92
N LEU A 155 0.04 2.78 21.09
CA LEU A 155 0.03 1.83 19.98
C LEU A 155 -0.91 2.34 18.87
N PHE A 156 -2.18 2.55 19.23
CA PHE A 156 -3.23 2.97 18.31
C PHE A 156 -2.90 4.26 17.54
N SER A 157 -2.37 5.28 18.22
CA SER A 157 -1.99 6.52 17.54
C SER A 157 -0.77 6.33 16.65
N MET A 158 0.26 5.60 17.10
CA MET A 158 1.49 5.43 16.31
C MET A 158 1.31 4.56 15.06
N GLU A 159 0.26 3.74 14.98
CA GLU A 159 -0.13 3.09 13.72
C GLU A 159 -0.39 4.12 12.60
N ARG A 160 -0.92 5.31 12.95
CA ARG A 160 -1.19 6.41 12.01
C ARG A 160 0.08 7.10 11.52
N LEU A 161 1.24 6.76 12.08
CA LEU A 161 2.57 7.25 11.72
C LEU A 161 3.50 6.11 11.26
N SER A 162 2.96 4.90 11.07
CA SER A 162 3.71 3.73 10.63
C SER A 162 2.94 2.97 9.56
N LEU A 163 2.06 2.05 9.96
CA LEU A 163 1.36 1.13 9.06
C LEU A 163 0.18 1.72 8.29
N SER A 164 -0.36 2.87 8.70
CA SER A 164 -1.42 3.55 7.94
C SER A 164 -1.20 5.07 7.98
N PRO A 165 -0.16 5.57 7.29
CA PRO A 165 0.33 6.93 7.43
C PRO A 165 -0.35 7.91 6.48
N TYR A 166 -1.40 7.53 5.74
CA TYR A 166 -1.94 8.32 4.63
C TYR A 166 -3.23 9.10 4.93
N GLN A 167 -3.92 8.83 6.04
CA GLN A 167 -5.15 9.59 6.37
C GLN A 167 -4.92 10.76 7.31
N VAL A 168 -4.02 10.60 8.29
CA VAL A 168 -3.84 11.63 9.32
C VAL A 168 -3.22 12.90 8.72
N LYS A 169 -3.74 14.06 9.12
CA LYS A 169 -3.14 15.37 8.87
C LYS A 169 -3.14 16.24 10.12
N ARG A 170 -2.19 17.16 10.23
CA ARG A 170 -2.22 18.23 11.23
C ARG A 170 -3.29 19.25 10.83
N LEU A 171 -4.04 19.75 11.80
CA LEU A 171 -4.99 20.84 11.56
C LEU A 171 -4.26 22.19 11.60
N ASN A 172 -4.35 22.95 10.50
CA ASN A 172 -3.78 24.27 10.38
C ASN A 172 -4.73 25.33 10.96
N PRO A 173 -4.33 26.09 12.00
CA PRO A 173 -5.16 27.14 12.61
C PRO A 173 -5.62 28.22 11.65
N ALA A 174 -4.91 28.44 10.54
CA ALA A 174 -5.21 29.47 9.56
C ALA A 174 -6.22 29.04 8.48
N SER A 175 -6.41 27.74 8.26
CA SER A 175 -7.20 27.24 7.12
C SER A 175 -8.17 26.11 7.44
N ASP A 176 -7.95 25.37 8.53
CA ASP A 176 -8.84 24.28 8.95
C ASP A 176 -9.81 24.75 10.06
N THR A 177 -10.79 23.90 10.37
CA THR A 177 -11.73 24.09 11.48
C THR A 177 -11.89 22.81 12.29
N LEU A 178 -12.26 22.94 13.56
CA LEU A 178 -12.65 21.81 14.41
C LEU A 178 -13.92 21.13 13.86
N GLN A 179 -13.82 19.84 13.55
CA GLN A 179 -14.90 19.06 12.92
C GLN A 179 -15.97 18.58 13.93
N PHE A 180 -15.62 18.60 15.21
CA PHE A 180 -16.50 18.36 16.36
C PHE A 180 -15.88 18.91 17.63
N THR A 181 -16.66 18.93 18.71
CA THR A 181 -16.23 19.38 20.03
C THR A 181 -16.22 18.23 21.03
N ILE A 182 -15.31 18.30 22.00
CA ILE A 182 -15.36 17.50 23.23
C ILE A 182 -15.50 18.45 24.42
N ASP A 183 -15.94 17.94 25.56
CA ASP A 183 -16.04 18.73 26.79
C ASP A 183 -14.65 19.26 27.20
N ASP A 184 -14.56 20.56 27.50
CA ASP A 184 -13.29 21.22 27.84
C ASP A 184 -12.67 20.68 29.12
N ALA A 185 -13.47 20.24 30.10
CA ALA A 185 -12.93 19.64 31.32
C ALA A 185 -12.33 18.26 31.03
N ILE A 186 -12.94 17.47 30.13
CA ILE A 186 -12.35 16.22 29.64
C ILE A 186 -11.03 16.50 28.89
N ALA A 187 -11.03 17.45 27.94
CA ALA A 187 -9.83 17.80 27.17
C ALA A 187 -8.68 18.28 28.08
N MET A 188 -8.98 19.15 29.04
CA MET A 188 -8.02 19.65 30.03
C MET A 188 -7.49 18.54 30.92
N ASN A 189 -8.35 17.61 31.35
CA ASN A 189 -7.92 16.49 32.18
C ASN A 189 -6.98 15.53 31.43
N LEU A 190 -7.28 15.26 30.16
CA LEU A 190 -6.48 14.34 29.32
C LEU A 190 -5.16 14.97 28.87
N THR A 191 -5.17 16.24 28.48
CA THR A 191 -4.06 16.86 27.72
C THR A 191 -3.40 18.05 28.43
N GLY A 192 -4.04 18.58 29.49
CA GLY A 192 -3.68 19.85 30.11
C GLY A 192 -3.93 21.08 29.22
N MET A 193 -4.69 20.93 28.14
CA MET A 193 -5.14 21.99 27.23
C MET A 193 -6.60 21.76 26.82
N THR A 194 -7.31 22.84 26.47
CA THR A 194 -8.62 22.69 25.80
C THR A 194 -8.42 22.26 24.35
N LEU A 195 -9.48 21.79 23.69
CA LEU A 195 -9.42 21.43 22.27
C LEU A 195 -8.98 22.63 21.40
N GLU A 196 -9.50 23.82 21.71
CA GLU A 196 -9.15 25.07 21.02
C GLU A 196 -7.67 25.46 21.24
N GLN A 197 -7.12 25.20 22.43
CA GLN A 197 -5.71 25.44 22.71
C GLN A 197 -4.79 24.46 21.97
N LEU A 198 -5.18 23.18 21.86
CA LEU A 198 -4.46 22.21 21.04
C LEU A 198 -4.47 22.60 19.56
N PHE A 199 -5.65 23.00 19.06
CA PHE A 199 -5.84 23.45 17.69
C PHE A 199 -4.99 24.69 17.41
N SER A 200 -5.19 25.80 18.14
CA SER A 200 -4.48 27.07 17.93
C SER A 200 -2.95 26.98 18.07
N LYS A 201 -2.43 25.99 18.81
CA LYS A 201 -0.99 25.73 18.94
C LYS A 201 -0.44 24.72 17.92
N GLY A 202 -1.26 24.30 16.95
CA GLY A 202 -0.94 23.32 15.93
C GLY A 202 -0.56 21.95 16.49
N ARG A 203 -1.09 21.58 17.65
CA ARG A 203 -0.85 20.28 18.29
C ARG A 203 -1.91 19.24 17.95
N LEU A 204 -3.00 19.65 17.29
CA LEU A 204 -4.14 18.80 16.97
C LEU A 204 -4.04 18.25 15.54
N PHE A 205 -4.38 16.99 15.38
CA PHE A 205 -4.41 16.24 14.13
C PHE A 205 -5.78 15.59 13.95
N TYR A 206 -6.11 15.28 12.71
CA TYR A 206 -7.42 14.77 12.35
C TYR A 206 -7.33 13.70 11.26
N ALA A 207 -8.21 12.70 11.36
CA ALA A 207 -8.45 11.69 10.34
C ALA A 207 -9.97 11.52 10.15
N ASP A 208 -10.41 11.36 8.90
CA ASP A 208 -11.82 11.44 8.50
C ASP A 208 -12.25 10.26 7.64
N PHE A 209 -13.21 9.46 8.09
CA PHE A 209 -13.81 8.38 7.30
C PHE A 209 -15.33 8.52 7.17
N ARG A 210 -15.84 9.75 7.28
CA ARG A 210 -17.29 10.02 7.23
C ARG A 210 -17.93 9.66 5.90
N ASP A 211 -17.16 9.72 4.81
CA ASP A 211 -17.59 9.35 3.46
C ASP A 211 -18.00 7.88 3.35
N GLN A 212 -17.47 7.00 4.20
CA GLN A 212 -17.81 5.58 4.22
C GLN A 212 -19.27 5.30 4.59
N LYS A 213 -19.97 6.28 5.20
CA LYS A 213 -21.39 6.17 5.54
C LYS A 213 -22.30 5.93 4.32
N GLU A 214 -21.86 6.40 3.16
CA GLU A 214 -22.64 6.33 1.91
C GLU A 214 -22.36 5.05 1.10
N LEU A 215 -21.47 4.18 1.59
CA LEU A 215 -21.11 2.94 0.92
C LEU A 215 -22.19 1.87 1.09
N THR A 216 -22.31 0.98 0.10
CA THR A 216 -23.32 -0.10 0.16
C THR A 216 -22.85 -1.19 1.12
N PRO A 217 -23.58 -1.46 2.22
CA PRO A 217 -23.15 -2.41 3.23
C PRO A 217 -23.36 -3.88 2.78
N THR A 218 -22.60 -4.79 3.38
CA THR A 218 -22.90 -6.23 3.39
C THR A 218 -23.82 -6.55 4.59
N SER A 219 -23.83 -7.81 5.05
CA SER A 219 -24.52 -8.17 6.30
C SER A 219 -23.69 -7.87 7.57
N ARG A 220 -22.55 -7.20 7.41
CA ARG A 220 -21.62 -6.79 8.47
C ARG A 220 -21.85 -5.32 8.82
N PHE A 221 -21.18 -4.88 9.87
CA PHE A 221 -21.34 -3.52 10.36
C PHE A 221 -20.01 -2.76 10.38
N SER A 222 -20.10 -1.44 10.28
CA SER A 222 -19.00 -0.50 10.49
C SER A 222 -19.58 0.81 11.04
N ALA A 223 -18.72 1.61 11.65
CA ALA A 223 -19.00 3.02 11.88
C ALA A 223 -18.59 3.84 10.64
N ALA A 224 -18.53 5.16 10.76
CA ALA A 224 -17.92 6.05 9.78
C ALA A 224 -17.05 7.08 10.51
N CYS A 225 -16.04 6.58 11.22
CA CYS A 225 -15.36 7.34 12.27
C CYS A 225 -14.65 8.58 11.75
N ASP A 226 -14.64 9.64 12.55
CA ASP A 226 -13.61 10.67 12.48
C ASP A 226 -12.97 10.87 13.86
N ALA A 227 -11.68 11.22 13.89
CA ALA A 227 -10.92 11.21 15.13
C ALA A 227 -9.94 12.38 15.25
N PHE A 228 -9.75 12.82 16.49
CA PHE A 228 -8.68 13.74 16.87
C PHE A 228 -7.52 12.98 17.52
N PHE A 229 -6.32 13.37 17.14
CA PHE A 229 -5.07 13.00 17.78
C PHE A 229 -4.29 14.26 18.16
N TYR A 230 -3.33 14.17 19.07
CA TYR A 230 -2.58 15.34 19.50
C TYR A 230 -1.14 15.00 19.90
N ILE A 231 -0.28 16.02 19.86
CA ILE A 231 1.06 15.95 20.50
C ILE A 231 0.92 16.40 21.95
N ASP A 232 1.14 15.49 22.88
CA ASP A 232 1.13 15.80 24.30
C ASP A 232 2.21 16.82 24.66
N GLN A 233 1.87 17.75 25.55
CA GLN A 233 2.77 18.84 25.91
C GLN A 233 3.88 18.41 26.88
N LYS A 234 3.69 17.31 27.63
CA LYS A 234 4.63 16.84 28.64
C LYS A 234 5.57 15.77 28.08
N SER A 235 5.03 14.73 27.44
CA SER A 235 5.82 13.62 26.91
C SER A 235 6.31 13.84 25.47
N GLY A 236 5.62 14.72 24.73
CA GLY A 236 5.84 14.92 23.29
C GLY A 236 5.31 13.79 22.42
N ASP A 237 4.63 12.80 23.00
CA ASP A 237 4.12 11.66 22.25
C ASP A 237 2.87 12.05 21.44
N PHE A 238 2.69 11.36 20.32
CA PHE A 238 1.49 11.46 19.50
C PHE A 238 0.42 10.51 20.05
N LEU A 239 -0.69 11.03 20.55
CA LEU A 239 -1.72 10.27 21.30
C LEU A 239 -3.12 10.50 20.72
N PRO A 240 -4.04 9.53 20.86
CA PRO A 240 -5.44 9.72 20.49
C PRO A 240 -6.15 10.61 21.52
N LEU A 241 -7.13 11.41 21.07
CA LEU A 241 -7.90 12.30 21.92
C LEU A 241 -9.39 11.94 21.94
N ALA A 242 -9.99 11.78 20.75
CA ALA A 242 -11.42 11.49 20.64
C ALA A 242 -11.76 10.79 19.32
N ILE A 243 -12.76 9.92 19.35
CA ILE A 243 -13.31 9.23 18.17
C ILE A 243 -14.81 9.42 18.15
N ARG A 244 -15.37 9.91 17.04
CA ARG A 244 -16.81 10.07 16.82
C ARG A 244 -17.28 9.08 15.77
N THR A 245 -18.40 8.39 16.02
CA THR A 245 -18.83 7.25 15.18
C THR A 245 -19.53 7.65 13.88
N ASN A 246 -20.19 8.83 13.83
CA ASN A 246 -21.01 9.34 12.71
C ASN A 246 -22.16 8.42 12.23
N VAL A 247 -22.49 7.40 13.03
CA VAL A 247 -23.60 6.47 12.79
C VAL A 247 -24.43 6.30 14.06
N GLY A 248 -25.69 5.88 13.91
CA GLY A 248 -26.60 5.68 15.04
C GLY A 248 -26.74 6.93 15.90
N SER A 249 -26.46 6.81 17.19
CA SER A 249 -26.49 7.92 18.16
C SER A 249 -25.32 8.92 18.04
N ASN A 250 -24.43 8.73 17.07
CA ASN A 250 -23.26 9.58 16.82
C ASN A 250 -22.42 9.83 18.08
N LEU A 251 -22.10 8.75 18.79
CA LEU A 251 -21.38 8.81 20.05
C LEU A 251 -19.95 9.33 19.84
N ILE A 252 -19.48 10.11 20.81
CA ILE A 252 -18.10 10.57 20.90
C ILE A 252 -17.45 9.88 22.09
N TYR A 253 -16.36 9.17 21.82
CA TYR A 253 -15.56 8.44 22.80
C TYR A 253 -14.23 9.15 23.03
N THR A 254 -13.71 9.06 24.25
CA THR A 254 -12.41 9.58 24.67
C THR A 254 -11.72 8.57 25.59
N PRO A 255 -10.40 8.69 25.82
CA PRO A 255 -9.71 7.87 26.82
C PRO A 255 -10.26 7.97 28.25
N ALA A 256 -11.12 8.96 28.55
CA ALA A 256 -11.78 9.10 29.85
C ALA A 256 -13.05 8.23 30.01
N ASP A 257 -13.52 7.59 28.93
CA ASP A 257 -14.63 6.63 28.98
C ASP A 257 -14.21 5.29 29.62
N LEU A 258 -15.17 4.38 29.81
CA LEU A 258 -14.86 3.03 30.29
C LEU A 258 -13.89 2.34 29.32
N ALA A 259 -12.99 1.52 29.85
CA ALA A 259 -11.93 0.88 29.07
C ALA A 259 -12.47 0.11 27.85
N ASP A 260 -13.56 -0.65 28.02
CA ASP A 260 -14.21 -1.39 26.93
C ASP A 260 -14.86 -0.47 25.89
N ASP A 261 -15.49 0.63 26.33
CA ASP A 261 -16.07 1.63 25.42
C ASP A 261 -14.99 2.30 24.55
N TRP A 262 -13.88 2.71 25.19
CA TRP A 262 -12.76 3.33 24.48
C TRP A 262 -12.05 2.35 23.54
N LEU A 263 -11.82 1.12 23.99
CA LEU A 263 -11.21 0.08 23.16
C LEU A 263 -12.10 -0.26 21.96
N LEU A 264 -13.42 -0.36 22.14
CA LEU A 264 -14.35 -0.57 21.04
C LEU A 264 -14.33 0.61 20.05
N ALA A 265 -14.24 1.85 20.53
CA ALA A 265 -14.10 3.02 19.66
C ALA A 265 -12.85 2.96 18.78
N LYS A 266 -11.71 2.52 19.34
CA LYS A 266 -10.48 2.28 18.58
C LYS A 266 -10.64 1.15 17.55
N ILE A 267 -11.30 0.05 17.91
CA ILE A 267 -11.63 -1.03 16.96
C ILE A 267 -12.53 -0.53 15.82
N MET A 268 -13.56 0.25 16.12
CA MET A 268 -14.43 0.85 15.09
C MET A 268 -13.65 1.78 14.15
N TYR A 269 -12.74 2.59 14.70
CA TYR A 269 -11.82 3.40 13.90
C TYR A 269 -10.95 2.52 13.00
N ASN A 270 -10.36 1.45 13.53
CA ASN A 270 -9.51 0.53 12.76
C ASN A 270 -10.29 -0.19 11.64
N VAL A 271 -11.57 -0.51 11.82
CA VAL A 271 -12.42 -1.02 10.73
C VAL A 271 -12.52 0.00 9.59
N ASN A 272 -12.74 1.27 9.91
CA ASN A 272 -12.82 2.34 8.90
C ASN A 272 -11.47 2.61 8.24
N ASP A 273 -10.40 2.65 9.02
CA ASP A 273 -9.05 2.88 8.52
C ASP A 273 -8.57 1.74 7.63
N PHE A 274 -8.85 0.48 8.00
CA PHE A 274 -8.50 -0.68 7.18
C PHE A 274 -9.21 -0.61 5.81
N TRP A 275 -10.49 -0.26 5.77
CA TRP A 275 -11.18 -0.01 4.50
C TRP A 275 -10.50 1.08 3.67
N TYR A 276 -10.23 2.25 4.27
CA TYR A 276 -9.57 3.35 3.57
C TYR A 276 -8.19 2.93 3.05
N ALA A 277 -7.35 2.34 3.89
CA ALA A 277 -5.99 1.95 3.53
C ALA A 277 -5.96 0.97 2.35
N GLN A 278 -6.84 -0.04 2.32
CA GLN A 278 -6.87 -1.01 1.22
C GLN A 278 -7.30 -0.42 -0.12
N TRP A 279 -8.24 0.52 -0.13
CA TRP A 279 -8.72 1.08 -1.40
C TRP A 279 -7.97 2.34 -1.82
N ASN A 280 -7.44 3.09 -0.86
CA ASN A 280 -6.53 4.17 -1.15
C ASN A 280 -5.21 3.66 -1.71
N HIS A 281 -4.62 2.57 -1.23
CA HIS A 281 -3.36 2.10 -1.84
C HIS A 281 -3.57 1.62 -3.27
N LEU A 282 -4.71 0.98 -3.58
CA LEU A 282 -5.05 0.60 -4.96
C LEU A 282 -5.10 1.84 -5.88
N ALA A 283 -5.76 2.91 -5.43
CA ALA A 283 -5.84 4.17 -6.17
C ALA A 283 -4.49 4.93 -6.24
N SER A 284 -3.79 5.09 -5.12
CA SER A 284 -2.61 5.96 -4.99
C SER A 284 -1.30 5.31 -5.43
N THR A 285 -1.24 3.98 -5.52
CA THR A 285 -0.06 3.25 -5.99
C THR A 285 -0.33 2.63 -7.36
N HIS A 286 -1.05 1.50 -7.40
CA HIS A 286 -1.31 0.69 -8.59
C HIS A 286 -1.80 1.53 -9.77
N GLU A 287 -2.91 2.25 -9.60
CA GLU A 287 -3.55 3.00 -10.69
C GLU A 287 -2.68 4.14 -11.21
N VAL A 288 -2.00 4.87 -10.32
CA VAL A 288 -1.09 5.98 -10.68
C VAL A 288 0.09 5.48 -11.50
N VAL A 289 0.80 4.43 -11.04
CA VAL A 289 1.99 3.94 -11.75
C VAL A 289 1.62 3.22 -13.03
N GLN A 290 0.49 2.51 -13.06
CA GLN A 290 0.04 1.76 -14.22
C GLN A 290 -0.22 2.65 -15.43
N ILE A 291 -0.97 3.75 -15.25
CA ILE A 291 -1.31 4.62 -16.37
C ILE A 291 -0.09 5.42 -16.88
N ALA A 292 0.77 5.87 -15.96
CA ALA A 292 2.03 6.53 -16.29
C ALA A 292 2.97 5.60 -17.07
N TYR A 293 3.04 4.33 -16.65
CA TYR A 293 3.83 3.31 -17.35
C TYR A 293 3.26 2.95 -18.71
N LEU A 294 1.93 2.87 -18.87
CA LEU A 294 1.31 2.62 -20.18
C LEU A 294 1.64 3.74 -21.18
N ALA A 295 1.57 5.00 -20.74
CA ALA A 295 2.02 6.14 -21.53
C ALA A 295 3.50 6.02 -21.92
N ALA A 296 4.38 5.58 -21.00
CA ALA A 296 5.80 5.36 -21.29
C ALA A 296 6.02 4.24 -22.32
N ILE A 297 5.33 3.09 -22.19
CA ILE A 297 5.42 1.97 -23.14
C ILE A 297 5.09 2.43 -24.56
N ARG A 298 4.07 3.28 -24.70
CA ARG A 298 3.57 3.77 -26.00
C ARG A 298 4.47 4.82 -26.65
N THR A 299 5.40 5.43 -25.92
CA THR A 299 6.14 6.62 -26.39
C THR A 299 7.66 6.48 -26.36
N LEU A 300 8.20 5.71 -25.42
CA LEU A 300 9.63 5.44 -25.33
C LEU A 300 9.99 4.21 -26.16
N SER A 301 11.15 4.18 -26.81
CA SER A 301 11.65 2.96 -27.46
C SER A 301 12.04 1.88 -26.45
N ASP A 302 12.00 0.60 -26.83
CA ASP A 302 12.57 -0.51 -26.04
C ASP A 302 14.11 -0.42 -25.90
N GLN A 303 14.74 0.47 -26.66
CA GLN A 303 16.16 0.85 -26.51
C GLN A 303 16.36 2.07 -25.60
N HIS A 304 15.29 2.72 -25.14
CA HIS A 304 15.38 3.86 -24.26
C HIS A 304 15.75 3.41 -22.83
N PRO A 305 16.80 3.98 -22.21
CA PRO A 305 17.25 3.55 -20.88
C PRO A 305 16.16 3.71 -19.81
N VAL A 306 15.37 4.78 -19.87
CA VAL A 306 14.23 4.99 -18.95
C VAL A 306 13.18 3.88 -19.07
N LEU A 307 12.78 3.46 -20.28
CA LEU A 307 11.80 2.38 -20.41
C LEU A 307 12.34 1.06 -19.89
N ALA A 308 13.63 0.78 -20.09
CA ALA A 308 14.27 -0.42 -19.53
C ALA A 308 14.20 -0.44 -17.99
N LEU A 309 14.45 0.70 -17.36
CA LEU A 309 14.32 0.86 -15.91
C LEU A 309 12.86 0.71 -15.45
N LEU A 310 11.91 1.35 -16.13
CA LEU A 310 10.48 1.23 -15.83
C LEU A 310 10.00 -0.22 -15.97
N ASN A 311 10.42 -0.95 -16.99
CA ASN A 311 10.10 -2.37 -17.16
C ASN A 311 10.57 -3.23 -15.98
N ARG A 312 11.67 -2.84 -15.32
CA ARG A 312 12.14 -3.50 -14.10
C ARG A 312 11.24 -3.17 -12.92
N ILE A 313 11.04 -1.89 -12.60
CA ILE A 313 10.31 -1.50 -11.37
C ILE A 313 8.79 -1.70 -11.47
N MET A 314 8.25 -1.81 -12.68
CA MET A 314 6.83 -2.09 -12.96
C MET A 314 6.56 -3.57 -13.26
N TYR A 315 7.43 -4.47 -12.80
CA TYR A 315 7.22 -5.91 -12.89
C TYR A 315 5.86 -6.30 -12.27
N GLU A 316 5.09 -7.16 -12.95
CA GLU A 316 3.74 -7.62 -12.57
C GLU A 316 2.61 -6.58 -12.48
N VAL A 317 2.86 -5.29 -12.74
CA VAL A 317 1.88 -4.21 -12.47
C VAL A 317 0.52 -4.41 -13.16
N TYR A 318 0.48 -5.05 -14.33
CA TYR A 318 -0.77 -5.28 -15.06
C TYR A 318 -1.50 -6.56 -14.64
N ALA A 319 -0.94 -7.37 -13.75
CA ALA A 319 -1.64 -8.54 -13.22
C ALA A 319 -2.73 -8.16 -12.20
N ILE A 320 -2.52 -7.05 -11.48
CA ILE A 320 -3.29 -6.74 -10.27
C ILE A 320 -4.73 -6.36 -10.54
N GLN A 321 -4.99 -5.42 -11.45
CA GLN A 321 -6.37 -4.97 -11.74
C GLN A 321 -7.29 -6.14 -12.16
N PRO A 322 -6.88 -7.04 -13.08
CA PRO A 322 -7.65 -8.26 -13.36
C PRO A 322 -7.89 -9.17 -12.13
N LEU A 323 -6.89 -9.35 -11.26
CA LEU A 323 -7.04 -10.13 -10.03
C LEU A 323 -8.00 -9.46 -9.06
N ALA A 324 -7.88 -8.16 -8.83
CA ALA A 324 -8.80 -7.39 -8.00
C ALA A 324 -10.25 -7.48 -8.52
N ALA A 325 -10.45 -7.29 -9.82
CA ALA A 325 -11.76 -7.40 -10.44
C ALA A 325 -12.40 -8.78 -10.20
N THR A 326 -11.64 -9.86 -10.36
CA THR A 326 -12.16 -11.24 -10.32
C THR A 326 -12.22 -11.87 -8.94
N LEU A 327 -11.24 -11.59 -8.08
CA LEU A 327 -11.10 -12.21 -6.75
C LEU A 327 -11.66 -11.33 -5.62
N LEU A 328 -11.62 -10.01 -5.79
CA LEU A 328 -11.99 -9.08 -4.73
C LEU A 328 -13.39 -8.49 -4.94
N PHE A 329 -13.66 -7.94 -6.14
CA PHE A 329 -14.82 -7.06 -6.35
C PHE A 329 -16.10 -7.72 -6.84
N LEU A 330 -16.03 -8.91 -7.45
CA LEU A 330 -17.22 -9.61 -7.91
C LEU A 330 -18.22 -9.85 -6.76
N PRO A 331 -19.54 -9.78 -7.02
CA PRO A 331 -20.55 -10.10 -6.01
C PRO A 331 -20.33 -11.48 -5.38
N GLY A 332 -20.25 -11.54 -4.05
CA GLY A 332 -19.96 -12.73 -3.27
C GLY A 332 -18.48 -13.15 -3.21
N ALA A 333 -17.57 -12.40 -3.84
CA ALA A 333 -16.13 -12.62 -3.76
C ALA A 333 -15.55 -12.16 -2.41
N VAL A 334 -14.23 -12.07 -2.29
CA VAL A 334 -13.56 -12.00 -0.98
C VAL A 334 -13.95 -10.75 -0.20
N VAL A 335 -14.12 -9.59 -0.84
CA VAL A 335 -14.51 -8.35 -0.15
C VAL A 335 -15.87 -8.50 0.54
N ASP A 336 -16.87 -9.01 -0.17
CA ASP A 336 -18.22 -9.28 0.39
C ASP A 336 -18.19 -10.26 1.56
N GLN A 337 -17.17 -11.12 1.63
CA GLN A 337 -17.03 -12.13 2.68
C GLN A 337 -16.38 -11.57 3.95
N VAL A 338 -15.53 -10.54 3.87
CA VAL A 338 -14.73 -10.06 5.01
C VAL A 338 -15.06 -8.63 5.45
N PHE A 339 -15.34 -7.70 4.53
CA PHE A 339 -15.54 -6.28 4.83
C PHE A 339 -17.00 -5.92 5.12
N ALA A 340 -17.19 -4.73 5.70
CA ALA A 340 -18.49 -4.14 6.00
C ALA A 340 -19.26 -3.68 4.76
N TYR A 341 -18.57 -3.44 3.64
CA TYR A 341 -19.15 -2.93 2.40
C TYR A 341 -18.86 -3.86 1.22
N THR A 342 -19.65 -3.73 0.15
CA THR A 342 -19.58 -4.65 -1.00
C THR A 342 -18.32 -4.47 -1.85
N GLY A 343 -17.95 -5.51 -2.60
CA GLY A 343 -16.88 -5.47 -3.61
C GLY A 343 -17.11 -4.40 -4.67
N THR A 344 -18.36 -4.19 -5.11
CA THR A 344 -18.70 -3.06 -5.98
C THR A 344 -18.44 -1.71 -5.32
N SER A 345 -18.76 -1.56 -4.03
CA SER A 345 -18.45 -0.33 -3.28
C SER A 345 -16.95 -0.11 -3.17
N ALA A 346 -16.14 -1.17 -3.00
CA ALA A 346 -14.69 -1.07 -2.99
C ALA A 346 -14.13 -0.54 -4.33
N GLN A 347 -14.64 -1.07 -5.45
CA GLN A 347 -14.28 -0.62 -6.80
C GLN A 347 -14.65 0.85 -7.03
N ASP A 348 -15.89 1.23 -6.69
CA ASP A 348 -16.39 2.60 -6.87
C ASP A 348 -15.64 3.59 -5.97
N TYR A 349 -15.38 3.19 -4.74
CA TYR A 349 -14.63 3.98 -3.76
C TYR A 349 -13.17 4.20 -4.22
N THR A 350 -12.49 3.15 -4.67
CA THR A 350 -11.14 3.25 -5.27
C THR A 350 -11.14 4.23 -6.46
N THR A 351 -12.10 4.07 -7.37
CA THR A 351 -12.23 4.94 -8.55
C THR A 351 -12.46 6.40 -8.15
N ASN A 352 -13.30 6.64 -7.14
CA ASN A 352 -13.58 7.98 -6.64
C ASN A 352 -12.34 8.59 -5.95
N LEU A 353 -11.59 7.81 -5.18
CA LEU A 353 -10.33 8.25 -4.57
C LEU A 353 -9.32 8.67 -5.65
N TYR A 354 -9.17 7.87 -6.70
CA TYR A 354 -8.28 8.17 -7.83
C TYR A 354 -8.69 9.47 -8.55
N LYS A 355 -9.95 9.57 -8.99
CA LYS A 355 -10.43 10.68 -9.84
C LYS A 355 -10.68 11.97 -9.08
N ASN A 356 -11.26 11.86 -7.88
CA ASN A 356 -11.85 12.99 -7.15
C ASN A 356 -11.24 13.20 -5.75
N GLY A 357 -10.88 12.11 -5.06
CA GLY A 357 -10.34 12.15 -3.69
C GLY A 357 -8.89 12.64 -3.59
N GLY A 358 -8.19 12.75 -4.72
CA GLY A 358 -6.82 13.27 -4.78
C GLY A 358 -5.74 12.20 -4.76
N SER A 359 -6.08 10.92 -4.56
CA SER A 359 -5.14 9.80 -4.54
C SER A 359 -4.44 9.62 -5.90
N GLY A 360 -5.11 9.95 -7.01
CA GLY A 360 -4.56 9.83 -8.36
C GLY A 360 -3.59 10.94 -8.78
N ARG A 361 -3.45 12.02 -8.00
CA ARG A 361 -2.63 13.19 -8.40
C ARG A 361 -1.14 12.89 -8.25
N PHE A 362 -0.42 12.84 -9.37
CA PHE A 362 0.98 12.41 -9.40
C PHE A 362 1.92 13.38 -8.66
N GLN A 363 2.03 14.66 -9.10
CA GLN A 363 2.96 15.61 -8.47
C GLN A 363 2.55 16.01 -7.06
N ALA A 364 1.26 16.24 -6.83
CA ALA A 364 0.76 16.61 -5.52
C ALA A 364 1.04 15.53 -4.45
N ASN A 365 1.23 14.27 -4.85
CA ASN A 365 1.50 13.16 -3.94
C ASN A 365 2.96 12.70 -3.96
N TYR A 366 3.90 13.51 -4.48
CA TYR A 366 5.32 13.30 -4.21
C TYR A 366 5.58 13.14 -2.70
N PHE A 367 6.49 12.23 -2.35
CA PHE A 367 6.68 11.77 -0.97
C PHE A 367 6.79 12.92 0.04
N MET A 368 7.73 13.84 -0.17
CA MET A 368 7.88 15.02 0.71
C MET A 368 6.72 16.00 0.59
N THR A 369 6.25 16.25 -0.63
CA THR A 369 5.15 17.19 -0.90
C THR A 369 3.86 16.80 -0.16
N ASP A 370 3.52 15.50 -0.14
CA ASP A 370 2.36 15.00 0.60
C ASP A 370 2.53 15.17 2.11
N LEU A 371 3.67 14.75 2.66
CA LEU A 371 3.94 14.81 4.10
C LEU A 371 3.95 16.26 4.63
N GLU A 372 4.52 17.19 3.87
CA GLU A 372 4.55 18.62 4.18
C GLU A 372 3.15 19.23 4.08
N ARG A 373 2.41 18.94 3.01
CA ARG A 373 1.02 19.41 2.83
C ARG A 373 0.11 18.96 3.96
N ARG A 374 0.30 17.73 4.46
CA ARG A 374 -0.46 17.20 5.62
C ARG A 374 0.10 17.69 6.97
N GLY A 375 1.15 18.51 6.97
CA GLY A 375 1.76 19.10 8.16
C GLY A 375 2.46 18.09 9.07
N LEU A 376 2.88 16.95 8.53
CA LEU A 376 3.51 15.88 9.31
C LEU A 376 5.03 16.07 9.44
N VAL A 377 5.65 16.66 8.42
CA VAL A 377 7.07 17.07 8.41
C VAL A 377 7.18 18.54 8.06
N ASN A 378 8.26 19.20 8.49
CA ASN A 378 8.58 20.61 8.20
C ASN A 378 7.41 21.61 8.43
N SER A 379 6.51 21.32 9.37
CA SER A 379 5.36 22.19 9.68
C SER A 379 5.82 23.47 10.37
N ASP A 380 5.36 24.62 9.86
CA ASP A 380 5.64 25.97 10.38
C ASP A 380 4.60 26.45 11.41
N PHE A 381 3.51 25.70 11.62
CA PHE A 381 2.40 26.08 12.51
C PHE A 381 2.20 25.13 13.71
N GLY A 382 3.11 24.19 13.97
CA GLY A 382 3.03 23.28 15.12
C GLY A 382 4.36 22.60 15.48
N PRO A 383 4.48 21.95 16.65
CA PRO A 383 5.71 21.26 17.03
C PRO A 383 5.96 20.02 16.16
N PRO A 384 7.22 19.64 15.92
CA PRO A 384 7.55 18.43 15.15
C PRO A 384 7.02 17.17 15.87
N LEU A 385 6.70 16.14 15.09
CA LEU A 385 6.46 14.81 15.64
C LEU A 385 7.77 14.25 16.21
N LYS A 386 7.71 13.73 17.43
CA LYS A 386 8.88 13.16 18.13
C LYS A 386 9.42 11.92 17.42
N ASN A 387 8.52 11.06 16.94
CA ASN A 387 8.82 9.87 16.14
C ASN A 387 7.85 9.83 14.97
N PHE A 388 8.34 9.49 13.78
CA PHE A 388 7.51 9.22 12.60
C PHE A 388 8.08 8.03 11.82
N PRO A 389 7.83 6.79 12.30
CA PRO A 389 8.51 5.59 11.81
C PRO A 389 8.37 5.34 10.30
N PHE A 390 7.20 5.61 9.71
CA PHE A 390 7.04 5.53 8.25
C PHE A 390 7.98 6.49 7.52
N TYR A 391 8.02 7.75 7.93
CA TYR A 391 8.89 8.74 7.31
C TYR A 391 10.37 8.39 7.48
N GLU A 392 10.79 7.97 8.67
CA GLU A 392 12.18 7.57 8.96
C GLU A 392 12.66 6.44 8.03
N ASP A 393 11.83 5.41 7.86
CA ASP A 393 12.19 4.25 7.05
C ASP A 393 12.06 4.54 5.54
N ALA A 394 10.92 5.12 5.14
CA ALA A 394 10.66 5.41 3.75
C ALA A 394 11.62 6.47 3.20
N SER A 395 12.03 7.47 3.99
CA SER A 395 13.03 8.47 3.56
C SER A 395 14.40 7.83 3.31
N THR A 396 14.83 6.88 4.13
CA THR A 396 16.10 6.17 3.93
C THR A 396 16.12 5.43 2.58
N ILE A 397 15.01 4.78 2.22
CA ILE A 397 14.86 4.09 0.93
C ILE A 397 14.69 5.09 -0.22
N TYR A 398 13.90 6.15 -0.01
CA TYR A 398 13.64 7.21 -0.98
C TYR A 398 14.94 7.92 -1.37
N ASP A 399 15.78 8.30 -0.41
CA ASP A 399 17.06 8.97 -0.65
C ASP A 399 18.05 8.09 -1.40
N ALA A 400 18.11 6.80 -1.08
CA ALA A 400 18.93 5.84 -1.82
C ALA A 400 18.43 5.67 -3.26
N THR A 401 17.10 5.60 -3.44
CA THR A 401 16.46 5.56 -4.75
C THR A 401 16.75 6.82 -5.55
N HIS A 402 16.56 8.00 -4.95
CA HIS A 402 16.84 9.29 -5.56
C HIS A 402 18.31 9.43 -5.96
N THR A 403 19.24 8.94 -5.13
CA THR A 403 20.68 8.90 -5.44
C THR A 403 20.99 8.00 -6.64
N PHE A 404 20.34 6.83 -6.72
CA PHE A 404 20.41 5.97 -7.89
C PHE A 404 19.88 6.68 -9.14
N MET A 405 18.67 7.25 -9.06
CA MET A 405 18.03 7.95 -10.17
C MET A 405 18.86 9.14 -10.66
N THR A 406 19.45 9.90 -9.74
CA THR A 406 20.36 11.02 -10.06
C THR A 406 21.57 10.53 -10.85
N SER A 407 22.20 9.44 -10.43
CA SER A 407 23.35 8.85 -11.12
C SER A 407 22.96 8.28 -12.49
N PHE A 408 21.83 7.58 -12.55
CA PHE A 408 21.26 7.03 -13.78
C PHE A 408 20.94 8.13 -14.79
N VAL A 409 20.09 9.10 -14.44
CA VAL A 409 19.73 10.23 -15.32
C VAL A 409 20.97 11.03 -15.70
N GLY A 410 21.86 11.31 -14.75
CA GLY A 410 23.10 12.03 -14.99
C GLY A 410 24.09 11.35 -15.94
N SER A 411 24.01 10.02 -16.07
CA SER A 411 24.86 9.25 -16.96
C SER A 411 24.37 9.22 -18.42
N TYR A 412 23.09 9.51 -18.68
CA TYR A 412 22.52 9.57 -20.02
C TYR A 412 22.28 11.00 -20.51
N TYR A 413 21.93 11.92 -19.61
CA TYR A 413 21.68 13.33 -19.92
C TYR A 413 22.79 14.21 -19.30
N SER A 414 23.55 14.92 -20.12
CA SER A 414 24.62 15.80 -19.64
C SER A 414 24.05 17.11 -19.07
N SER A 415 22.92 17.56 -19.61
CA SER A 415 22.27 18.84 -19.28
C SER A 415 20.74 18.74 -19.33
N ASP A 416 20.05 19.75 -18.78
CA ASP A 416 18.59 19.87 -18.92
C ASP A 416 18.17 20.02 -20.39
N SER A 417 19.00 20.66 -21.22
CA SER A 417 18.73 20.75 -22.66
C SER A 417 18.66 19.39 -23.33
N ASP A 418 19.45 18.40 -22.88
CA ASP A 418 19.38 17.04 -23.44
C ASP A 418 18.04 16.36 -23.11
N VAL A 419 17.45 16.66 -21.95
CA VAL A 419 16.13 16.16 -21.55
C VAL A 419 15.04 16.79 -22.42
N THR A 420 15.11 18.09 -22.67
CA THR A 420 14.15 18.77 -23.58
C THR A 420 14.33 18.38 -25.04
N ALA A 421 15.54 18.02 -25.47
CA ALA A 421 15.83 17.58 -26.83
C ALA A 421 15.40 16.13 -27.09
N ASP A 422 15.21 15.34 -26.02
CA ASP A 422 14.72 13.97 -26.09
C ASP A 422 13.23 13.95 -26.45
N LYS A 423 12.96 13.71 -27.73
CA LYS A 423 11.60 13.70 -28.29
C LYS A 423 10.72 12.58 -27.72
N GLU A 424 11.31 11.48 -27.26
CA GLU A 424 10.55 10.38 -26.66
C GLU A 424 10.14 10.73 -25.25
N MET A 425 11.02 11.38 -24.49
CA MET A 425 10.69 11.92 -23.17
C MET A 425 9.56 12.94 -23.25
N GLN A 426 9.63 13.89 -24.20
CA GLN A 426 8.57 14.88 -24.39
C GLN A 426 7.27 14.25 -24.90
N ALA A 427 7.36 13.20 -25.71
CA ALA A 427 6.20 12.42 -26.12
C ALA A 427 5.56 11.68 -24.94
N TRP A 428 6.34 11.12 -24.01
CA TRP A 428 5.81 10.49 -22.80
C TRP A 428 5.01 11.48 -21.95
N VAL A 429 5.53 12.68 -21.71
CA VAL A 429 4.81 13.75 -20.99
C VAL A 429 3.50 14.10 -21.69
N THR A 430 3.55 14.34 -23.00
CA THR A 430 2.37 14.70 -23.81
C THR A 430 1.33 13.58 -23.79
N GLU A 431 1.76 12.33 -23.89
CA GLU A 431 0.90 11.15 -23.86
C GLU A 431 0.24 10.99 -22.49
N ALA A 432 1.02 11.13 -21.41
CA ALA A 432 0.56 10.99 -20.04
C ALA A 432 -0.49 12.06 -19.69
N GLN A 433 -0.23 13.33 -20.00
CA GLN A 433 -1.15 14.43 -19.72
C GLN A 433 -2.36 14.49 -20.67
N GLY A 434 -2.23 13.90 -21.87
CA GLY A 434 -3.26 13.91 -22.89
C GLY A 434 -3.99 12.56 -22.98
N PRO A 435 -3.70 11.72 -23.99
CA PRO A 435 -4.39 10.43 -24.21
C PRO A 435 -4.51 9.50 -23.01
N ALA A 436 -3.51 9.45 -22.12
CA ALA A 436 -3.54 8.58 -20.96
C ALA A 436 -4.39 9.13 -19.81
N GLU A 437 -4.66 10.44 -19.80
CA GLU A 437 -5.38 11.14 -18.73
C GLU A 437 -4.76 10.93 -17.33
N ALA A 438 -3.43 10.82 -17.25
CA ALA A 438 -2.74 10.73 -15.97
C ALA A 438 -2.89 12.05 -15.19
N ILE A 439 -3.52 11.95 -14.01
CA ILE A 439 -3.90 13.13 -13.22
C ILE A 439 -2.65 13.79 -12.64
N ASP A 440 -2.50 15.09 -12.88
CA ASP A 440 -1.43 15.91 -12.30
C ASP A 440 -0.01 15.38 -12.65
N PHE A 441 0.17 14.85 -13.87
CA PHE A 441 1.45 14.34 -14.35
C PHE A 441 2.42 15.49 -14.70
N PRO A 442 3.67 15.45 -14.23
CA PRO A 442 4.64 16.55 -14.36
C PRO A 442 5.07 16.83 -15.80
N GLU A 443 5.51 18.07 -16.01
CA GLU A 443 6.43 18.41 -17.10
C GLU A 443 7.82 17.84 -16.81
N ILE A 444 8.48 17.23 -17.80
CA ILE A 444 9.86 16.72 -17.66
C ILE A 444 10.80 17.53 -18.55
N LYS A 445 11.27 18.66 -18.02
CA LYS A 445 12.15 19.62 -18.72
C LYS A 445 13.56 19.70 -18.16
N THR A 446 13.80 19.11 -17.00
CA THR A 446 15.10 19.14 -16.31
C THR A 446 15.47 17.74 -15.87
N LYS A 447 16.77 17.53 -15.64
CA LYS A 447 17.28 16.27 -15.06
C LYS A 447 16.65 16.04 -13.70
N ALA A 448 16.53 17.08 -12.87
CA ALA A 448 15.88 17.00 -11.57
C ALA A 448 14.42 16.53 -11.68
N GLY A 449 13.63 17.12 -12.60
CA GLY A 449 12.25 16.69 -12.81
C GLY A 449 12.12 15.23 -13.24
N LEU A 450 13.02 14.73 -14.12
CA LEU A 450 13.03 13.31 -14.48
C LEU A 450 13.43 12.42 -13.30
N VAL A 451 14.40 12.84 -12.49
CA VAL A 451 14.80 12.14 -11.26
C VAL A 451 13.60 12.03 -10.31
N ASP A 452 12.85 13.12 -10.12
CA ASP A 452 11.67 13.15 -9.24
C ASP A 452 10.58 12.18 -9.73
N VAL A 453 10.27 12.18 -11.03
CA VAL A 453 9.28 11.26 -11.62
C VAL A 453 9.67 9.80 -11.38
N LEU A 454 10.92 9.42 -11.69
CA LEU A 454 11.36 8.04 -11.58
C LEU A 454 11.47 7.60 -10.13
N THR A 455 11.94 8.47 -9.25
CA THR A 455 12.01 8.22 -7.81
C THR A 455 10.61 8.03 -7.24
N HIS A 456 9.65 8.87 -7.63
CA HIS A 456 8.27 8.75 -7.18
C HIS A 456 7.61 7.44 -7.66
N MET A 457 7.78 7.06 -8.93
CA MET A 457 7.26 5.77 -9.42
C MET A 457 7.83 4.58 -8.66
N ALA A 458 9.14 4.60 -8.34
CA ALA A 458 9.77 3.56 -7.52
C ALA A 458 9.25 3.57 -6.08
N HIS A 459 9.05 4.75 -5.47
CA HIS A 459 8.47 4.90 -4.14
C HIS A 459 7.05 4.32 -4.06
N LEU A 460 6.19 4.65 -5.03
CA LEU A 460 4.83 4.14 -5.13
C LEU A 460 4.81 2.62 -5.28
N ALA A 461 5.66 2.08 -6.16
CA ALA A 461 5.71 0.66 -6.44
C ALA A 461 6.35 -0.19 -5.34
N SER A 462 7.01 0.43 -4.36
CA SER A 462 7.70 -0.27 -3.28
C SER A 462 7.23 0.21 -1.91
N THR A 463 7.90 1.21 -1.35
CA THR A 463 7.67 1.70 0.01
C THR A 463 6.22 2.09 0.30
N SER A 464 5.56 2.80 -0.62
CA SER A 464 4.17 3.22 -0.42
C SER A 464 3.23 2.02 -0.38
N HIS A 465 3.41 1.07 -1.29
CA HIS A 465 2.60 -0.13 -1.41
C HIS A 465 2.79 -1.07 -0.20
N HIS A 466 4.03 -1.44 0.10
CA HIS A 466 4.35 -2.45 1.13
C HIS A 466 4.16 -1.96 2.57
N THR A 467 3.98 -0.65 2.77
CA THR A 467 3.56 -0.10 4.06
C THR A 467 2.13 -0.49 4.42
N ILE A 468 1.27 -0.76 3.43
CA ILE A 468 -0.18 -0.99 3.60
C ILE A 468 -0.59 -2.44 3.32
N ASN A 469 0.23 -3.14 2.54
CA ASN A 469 -0.13 -4.40 1.93
C ASN A 469 1.04 -5.40 2.02
N THR A 470 0.96 -6.52 1.29
CA THR A 470 1.97 -7.57 1.26
C THR A 470 2.19 -8.20 2.65
N ASN A 471 3.44 -8.25 3.14
CA ASN A 471 3.80 -8.89 4.40
C ASN A 471 3.35 -8.06 5.62
N GLU A 472 3.23 -6.74 5.47
CA GLU A 472 2.77 -5.85 6.54
C GLU A 472 1.33 -6.22 6.94
N LEU A 473 0.46 -6.39 5.95
CA LEU A 473 -0.97 -6.60 6.16
C LEU A 473 -1.26 -7.71 7.18
N ILE A 474 -0.66 -8.88 6.97
CA ILE A 474 -0.90 -10.04 7.84
C ILE A 474 -0.10 -10.00 9.13
N SER A 475 1.04 -9.30 9.16
CA SER A 475 1.88 -9.20 10.35
C SER A 475 1.41 -8.13 11.35
N VAL A 476 0.66 -7.11 10.88
CA VAL A 476 0.18 -6.01 11.73
C VAL A 476 -1.26 -5.60 11.39
N SER A 477 -1.52 -5.01 10.22
CA SER A 477 -2.77 -4.29 9.90
C SER A 477 -4.06 -5.14 9.78
N SER A 478 -3.96 -6.47 9.83
CA SER A 478 -5.10 -7.40 9.86
C SER A 478 -5.07 -8.36 11.06
N THR A 479 -4.27 -8.03 12.07
CA THR A 479 -4.15 -8.84 13.30
C THR A 479 -5.36 -8.65 14.21
N LEU A 480 -5.91 -9.75 14.70
CA LEU A 480 -7.02 -9.78 15.63
C LEU A 480 -6.50 -9.82 17.08
N PRO A 481 -7.24 -9.26 18.04
CA PRO A 481 -8.61 -8.74 17.93
C PRO A 481 -8.73 -7.28 17.44
N PHE A 482 -7.61 -6.56 17.26
CA PHE A 482 -7.64 -5.10 17.14
C PHE A 482 -7.93 -4.55 15.74
N HIS A 483 -7.65 -5.32 14.70
CA HIS A 483 -7.83 -4.94 13.30
C HIS A 483 -8.80 -5.86 12.53
N PRO A 484 -10.08 -5.95 12.95
CA PRO A 484 -11.05 -6.65 12.13
C PRO A 484 -11.42 -5.80 10.89
N PRO A 485 -11.67 -6.41 9.72
CA PRO A 485 -12.15 -5.70 8.53
C PRO A 485 -13.63 -5.28 8.62
N SER A 486 -14.34 -5.76 9.65
CA SER A 486 -15.73 -5.43 9.91
C SER A 486 -16.17 -5.82 11.32
N LEU A 487 -17.27 -5.23 11.78
CA LEU A 487 -17.95 -5.62 13.01
C LEU A 487 -19.07 -6.63 12.73
N TYR A 488 -19.41 -7.40 13.77
CA TYR A 488 -20.40 -8.47 13.76
C TYR A 488 -21.68 -8.15 14.52
N GLN A 489 -21.68 -7.00 15.18
CA GLN A 489 -22.84 -6.37 15.81
C GLN A 489 -22.87 -4.90 15.39
N PRO A 490 -24.06 -4.26 15.35
CA PRO A 490 -24.16 -2.85 15.04
C PRO A 490 -23.41 -2.00 16.07
N PRO A 491 -22.80 -0.86 15.66
CA PRO A 491 -22.21 0.09 16.60
C PRO A 491 -23.17 0.45 17.75
N PRO A 492 -22.69 0.55 19.01
CA PRO A 492 -23.55 0.81 20.15
C PRO A 492 -24.34 2.13 20.01
N THR A 493 -25.58 2.13 20.50
CA THR A 493 -26.42 3.35 20.60
C THR A 493 -26.25 4.09 21.93
N THR A 494 -25.62 3.46 22.92
CA THR A 494 -25.25 4.02 24.22
C THR A 494 -23.88 3.49 24.64
N LYS A 495 -23.17 4.25 25.48
CA LYS A 495 -21.95 3.78 26.16
C LYS A 495 -22.30 2.71 27.22
N GLY A 496 -21.30 1.98 27.69
CA GLY A 496 -21.44 0.86 28.61
C GLY A 496 -21.32 -0.50 27.93
N ALA A 497 -20.53 -0.60 26.85
CA ALA A 497 -20.23 -1.89 26.24
C ALA A 497 -19.55 -2.81 27.27
N SER A 498 -20.02 -4.06 27.30
CA SER A 498 -19.41 -5.13 28.09
C SER A 498 -19.28 -6.35 27.19
N ASN A 499 -18.13 -7.03 27.21
CA ASN A 499 -17.76 -8.11 26.30
C ASN A 499 -17.62 -7.65 24.83
N LEU A 500 -16.41 -7.24 24.44
CA LEU A 500 -16.13 -6.77 23.09
C LEU A 500 -16.07 -7.89 22.03
N ALA A 501 -15.83 -9.13 22.43
CA ALA A 501 -15.69 -10.25 21.48
C ALA A 501 -16.95 -10.46 20.62
N GLN A 502 -18.13 -10.08 21.10
CA GLN A 502 -19.37 -10.15 20.32
C GLN A 502 -19.36 -9.27 19.06
N TYR A 503 -18.58 -8.18 19.05
CA TYR A 503 -18.45 -7.29 17.90
C TYR A 503 -17.41 -7.81 16.89
N LEU A 504 -16.59 -8.78 17.27
CA LEU A 504 -15.45 -9.27 16.50
C LEU A 504 -15.78 -10.51 15.67
N PRO A 505 -14.92 -10.88 14.70
CA PRO A 505 -15.16 -12.05 13.86
C PRO A 505 -15.22 -13.36 14.66
N PRO A 506 -16.29 -14.17 14.53
CA PRO A 506 -16.29 -15.52 15.06
C PRO A 506 -15.31 -16.39 14.26
N LEU A 507 -14.91 -17.53 14.82
CA LEU A 507 -13.83 -18.37 14.27
C LEU A 507 -13.96 -18.68 12.76
N VAL A 508 -15.14 -19.09 12.29
CA VAL A 508 -15.40 -19.37 10.86
C VAL A 508 -15.06 -18.19 9.93
N LYS A 509 -15.11 -16.96 10.47
CA LYS A 509 -14.81 -15.76 9.70
C LYS A 509 -13.37 -15.27 9.86
N VAL A 510 -12.69 -15.68 10.93
CA VAL A 510 -11.25 -15.51 11.07
C VAL A 510 -10.53 -16.23 9.94
N GLU A 511 -10.91 -17.47 9.63
CA GLU A 511 -10.30 -18.24 8.53
C GLU A 511 -10.44 -17.52 7.17
N ALA A 512 -11.59 -16.89 6.92
CA ALA A 512 -11.80 -16.11 5.70
C ALA A 512 -10.96 -14.83 5.67
N GLN A 513 -10.80 -14.14 6.82
CA GLN A 513 -9.95 -12.95 6.94
C GLN A 513 -8.46 -13.30 6.76
N PHE A 514 -7.98 -14.36 7.39
CA PHE A 514 -6.58 -14.78 7.28
C PHE A 514 -6.29 -15.30 5.88
N GLY A 515 -7.22 -16.06 5.32
CA GLY A 515 -7.15 -16.48 3.92
C GLY A 515 -7.12 -15.31 2.95
N PHE A 516 -7.90 -14.25 3.19
CA PHE A 516 -7.82 -12.98 2.45
C PHE A 516 -6.41 -12.37 2.57
N ALA A 517 -5.94 -12.12 3.79
CA ALA A 517 -4.65 -11.48 4.02
C ALA A 517 -3.46 -12.32 3.50
N ALA A 518 -3.57 -13.64 3.49
CA ALA A 518 -2.54 -14.54 2.97
C ALA A 518 -2.38 -14.47 1.45
N LEU A 519 -3.41 -14.05 0.68
CA LEU A 519 -3.27 -13.82 -0.77
C LEU A 519 -2.19 -12.77 -1.07
N PHE A 520 -2.07 -11.77 -0.20
CA PHE A 520 -1.15 -10.65 -0.34
C PHE A 520 0.25 -10.97 0.18
N ALA A 521 0.36 -11.93 1.10
CA ALA A 521 1.63 -12.23 1.76
C ALA A 521 2.69 -12.73 0.77
N ARG A 522 3.95 -12.31 0.99
CA ARG A 522 5.15 -12.74 0.26
C ARG A 522 6.31 -13.07 1.22
N PRO A 523 6.11 -13.99 2.18
CA PRO A 523 7.15 -14.33 3.15
C PRO A 523 8.36 -15.03 2.49
N PHE A 524 8.14 -15.68 1.34
CA PHE A 524 9.17 -16.46 0.64
C PHE A 524 10.08 -15.63 -0.27
N PHE A 525 9.84 -14.33 -0.41
CA PHE A 525 10.73 -13.46 -1.17
C PHE A 525 12.03 -13.18 -0.44
N VAL A 526 12.09 -13.42 0.87
CA VAL A 526 13.28 -13.16 1.68
C VAL A 526 14.51 -13.84 1.08
N GLY A 527 15.57 -13.05 0.81
CA GLY A 527 16.81 -13.54 0.21
C GLY A 527 16.74 -13.88 -1.29
N SER A 528 15.60 -13.66 -1.95
CA SER A 528 15.45 -13.80 -3.40
C SER A 528 15.82 -12.51 -4.16
N ASN A 529 15.82 -12.57 -5.49
CA ASN A 529 15.99 -11.39 -6.35
C ASN A 529 14.73 -10.51 -6.49
N ARG A 530 13.66 -10.81 -5.71
CA ARG A 530 12.40 -10.05 -5.66
C ARG A 530 12.33 -9.00 -4.55
N THR A 531 13.33 -8.98 -3.67
CA THR A 531 13.40 -8.03 -2.56
C THR A 531 13.78 -6.62 -3.01
N LEU A 532 13.40 -5.61 -2.22
CA LEU A 532 13.67 -4.20 -2.43
C LEU A 532 15.16 -3.92 -2.66
N MET A 533 16.07 -4.59 -1.92
CA MET A 533 17.51 -4.40 -2.13
C MET A 533 17.98 -4.76 -3.54
N ASN A 534 17.23 -5.62 -4.24
CA ASN A 534 17.48 -6.02 -5.61
C ASN A 534 16.73 -5.18 -6.65
N MET A 535 16.09 -4.06 -6.29
CA MET A 535 15.28 -3.22 -7.20
C MET A 535 16.00 -2.94 -8.53
N PHE A 536 17.27 -2.55 -8.49
CA PHE A 536 18.06 -2.26 -9.68
C PHE A 536 19.06 -3.36 -10.06
N ASN A 537 19.09 -4.46 -9.32
CA ASN A 537 20.00 -5.60 -9.54
C ASN A 537 19.39 -6.61 -10.52
N ASP A 538 19.22 -6.21 -11.79
CA ASP A 538 18.76 -7.07 -12.88
C ASP A 538 19.88 -7.31 -13.90
N PRO A 539 20.54 -8.48 -13.90
CA PRO A 539 21.69 -8.73 -14.78
C PRO A 539 21.41 -8.51 -16.29
N PRO A 540 20.26 -8.96 -16.86
CA PRO A 540 19.92 -8.68 -18.26
C PRO A 540 19.81 -7.18 -18.59
N MET A 541 19.17 -6.39 -17.72
CA MET A 541 19.10 -4.93 -17.87
C MET A 541 20.49 -4.30 -17.71
N LEU A 542 21.20 -4.63 -16.63
CA LEU A 542 22.48 -4.02 -16.29
C LEU A 542 23.58 -4.30 -17.33
N ALA A 543 23.58 -5.48 -17.95
CA ALA A 543 24.51 -5.82 -19.03
C ALA A 543 24.43 -4.87 -20.24
N ARG A 544 23.30 -4.16 -20.39
CA ARG A 544 23.06 -3.17 -21.46
C ARG A 544 23.12 -1.73 -20.95
N MET A 545 23.19 -1.51 -19.65
CA MET A 545 23.33 -0.18 -19.04
C MET A 545 24.80 0.25 -19.04
N ASN A 546 25.04 1.57 -19.02
CA ASN A 546 26.40 2.10 -18.91
C ASN A 546 27.07 1.77 -17.55
N PRO A 547 28.41 1.82 -17.46
CA PRO A 547 29.13 1.49 -16.22
C PRO A 547 28.72 2.33 -15.00
N THR A 548 28.38 3.62 -15.20
CA THR A 548 27.93 4.50 -14.11
C THR A 548 26.62 4.00 -13.50
N THR A 549 25.67 3.56 -14.32
CA THR A 549 24.41 2.97 -13.87
C THR A 549 24.64 1.64 -13.16
N GLN A 550 25.55 0.79 -13.67
CA GLN A 550 25.91 -0.47 -13.00
C GLN A 550 26.48 -0.21 -11.60
N GLN A 551 27.40 0.75 -11.48
CA GLN A 551 27.97 1.14 -10.19
C GLN A 551 26.92 1.74 -9.24
N ALA A 552 25.98 2.53 -9.77
CA ALA A 552 24.86 3.07 -8.99
C ALA A 552 23.97 1.94 -8.46
N ALA A 553 23.66 0.93 -9.27
CA ALA A 553 22.88 -0.23 -8.84
C ALA A 553 23.57 -1.01 -7.70
N SER A 554 24.89 -1.23 -7.79
CA SER A 554 25.67 -1.84 -6.71
C SER A 554 25.68 -0.98 -5.44
N THR A 555 25.76 0.34 -5.58
CA THR A 555 25.72 1.28 -4.45
C THR A 555 24.37 1.25 -3.74
N PHE A 556 23.28 1.23 -4.50
CA PHE A 556 21.92 1.06 -3.97
C PHE A 556 21.78 -0.27 -3.22
N PHE A 557 22.19 -1.39 -3.83
CA PHE A 557 22.14 -2.71 -3.20
C PHE A 557 22.85 -2.73 -1.84
N ASN A 558 24.08 -2.21 -1.78
CA ASN A 558 24.85 -2.16 -0.54
C ASN A 558 24.18 -1.29 0.53
N SER A 559 23.58 -0.17 0.13
CA SER A 559 22.86 0.72 1.05
C SER A 559 21.62 0.03 1.62
N MET A 560 20.86 -0.66 0.78
CA MET A 560 19.68 -1.43 1.19
C MET A 560 20.05 -2.64 2.05
N GLN A 561 21.16 -3.32 1.78
CA GLN A 561 21.67 -4.39 2.64
C GLN A 561 22.05 -3.86 4.03
N ALA A 562 22.74 -2.73 4.11
CA ALA A 562 23.07 -2.10 5.39
C ALA A 562 21.81 -1.69 6.16
N PHE A 563 20.83 -1.09 5.48
CA PHE A 563 19.57 -0.69 6.11
C PHE A 563 18.74 -1.90 6.58
N SER A 564 18.67 -2.99 5.81
CA SER A 564 18.07 -4.26 6.23
C SER A 564 18.70 -4.80 7.52
N GLY A 565 20.03 -4.70 7.65
CA GLY A 565 20.72 -5.03 8.90
C GLY A 565 20.24 -4.21 10.09
N GLN A 566 19.91 -2.93 9.90
CA GLN A 566 19.34 -2.07 10.95
C GLN A 566 17.90 -2.48 11.28
N VAL A 567 17.02 -2.59 10.28
CA VAL A 567 15.60 -2.93 10.47
C VAL A 567 15.42 -4.30 11.12
N SER A 568 16.09 -5.33 10.63
CA SER A 568 16.03 -6.70 11.19
C SER A 568 16.60 -6.78 12.62
N SER A 569 17.49 -5.87 13.00
CA SER A 569 18.08 -5.80 14.34
C SER A 569 17.23 -5.04 15.37
N ARG A 570 16.12 -4.41 14.97
CA ARG A 570 15.25 -3.64 15.88
C ARG A 570 14.78 -4.48 17.07
N ARG A 571 14.87 -3.91 18.26
CA ARG A 571 14.37 -4.46 19.52
C ARG A 571 13.60 -3.37 20.26
N PHE A 572 12.91 -3.76 21.32
CA PHE A 572 12.40 -2.82 22.30
C PHE A 572 13.53 -2.24 23.13
N ASP A 573 13.46 -0.95 23.42
CA ASP A 573 14.31 -0.25 24.39
C ASP A 573 13.89 -0.57 25.84
N ALA A 574 14.47 0.14 26.81
CA ALA A 574 14.20 -0.09 28.23
C ALA A 574 12.76 0.29 28.62
N GLU A 575 12.12 1.15 27.84
CA GLU A 575 10.75 1.62 27.99
C GLU A 575 9.74 0.70 27.28
N GLY A 576 10.21 -0.35 26.60
CA GLY A 576 9.36 -1.27 25.85
C GLY A 576 8.93 -0.72 24.50
N LEU A 577 9.66 0.26 23.95
CA LEU A 577 9.35 0.94 22.70
C LEU A 577 10.38 0.62 21.60
N SER A 578 9.94 0.65 20.34
CA SER A 578 10.78 0.63 19.16
C SER A 578 10.34 1.73 18.23
N GLN A 579 11.24 2.66 17.90
CA GLN A 579 10.88 3.91 17.19
C GLN A 579 9.73 4.68 17.87
N GLY A 580 9.71 4.65 19.22
CA GLY A 580 8.65 5.25 20.01
C GLY A 580 7.30 4.52 19.99
N MET A 581 7.24 3.31 19.43
CA MET A 581 6.02 2.49 19.35
C MET A 581 6.10 1.27 20.27
N PRO A 582 5.00 0.86 20.91
CA PRO A 582 4.95 -0.36 21.72
C PRO A 582 4.82 -1.65 20.87
N PHE A 583 5.30 -1.64 19.63
CA PHE A 583 5.41 -2.82 18.76
C PHE A 583 6.60 -2.69 17.79
N LEU A 584 7.09 -3.81 17.28
CA LEU A 584 8.18 -3.86 16.30
C LEU A 584 7.64 -3.77 14.88
N TRP A 585 7.75 -2.60 14.26
CA TRP A 585 7.40 -2.41 12.86
C TRP A 585 8.62 -2.62 11.95
N GLN A 586 8.50 -3.51 10.97
CA GLN A 586 9.57 -3.92 10.06
C GLN A 586 9.09 -4.05 8.60
N ALA A 587 7.97 -3.42 8.26
CA ALA A 587 7.34 -3.55 6.93
C ALA A 587 8.26 -3.17 5.77
N LEU A 588 9.18 -2.23 6.01
CA LEU A 588 10.12 -1.70 5.01
C LEU A 588 11.53 -2.29 5.13
N ASP A 589 11.72 -3.47 5.73
CA ASP A 589 13.00 -4.19 5.65
C ASP A 589 13.34 -4.51 4.17
N PRO A 590 14.44 -3.98 3.61
CA PRO A 590 14.77 -4.18 2.21
C PRO A 590 15.02 -5.63 1.76
N ASN A 591 15.23 -6.56 2.70
CA ASN A 591 15.37 -7.99 2.39
C ASN A 591 14.04 -8.74 2.43
N VAL A 592 12.96 -8.10 2.88
CA VAL A 592 11.65 -8.72 3.07
C VAL A 592 10.61 -8.08 2.15
N ALA A 593 10.60 -6.73 2.09
CA ALA A 593 9.74 -5.98 1.20
C ALA A 593 10.10 -6.28 -0.27
N PRO A 594 9.11 -6.51 -1.15
CA PRO A 594 9.36 -6.56 -2.59
C PRO A 594 9.87 -5.23 -3.16
N TYR A 595 10.44 -5.25 -4.36
CA TYR A 595 10.82 -4.01 -5.08
C TYR A 595 9.73 -3.46 -6.00
N SER A 596 8.71 -4.25 -6.31
CA SER A 596 7.64 -3.93 -7.23
C SER A 596 6.29 -4.17 -6.58
N ILE A 597 5.26 -3.61 -7.21
CA ILE A 597 3.89 -3.97 -6.93
C ILE A 597 3.72 -5.47 -7.17
N THR A 598 3.20 -6.15 -6.17
CA THR A 598 2.78 -7.56 -6.19
C THR A 598 1.48 -7.66 -5.41
N SER A 599 0.80 -8.81 -5.47
CA SER A 599 -0.62 -8.94 -5.06
C SER A 599 -0.90 -8.33 -3.72
#